data_AF-A0A841LP06-F1
#
_entry.id   AF-A0A841LP06-F1
#
_cell.length_a   1.000
_cell.length_b   1.000
_cell.length_c   1.000
_cell.angle_alpha   90.00
_cell.angle_beta   90.00
_cell.angle_gamma   90.00
#
_symmetry.space_group_name_H-M   'P 1'
#
loop_
_entity.id
_entity.type
_entity.pdbx_description
1 polymer ?
#
loop_
_entity_poly.entity_id
_entity_poly.type
_entity_poly.pdbx_seq_one_letter_code
_entity_poly.pdbx_strand_id
1 'polypeptide(L)'
;MAEDKDIGLDWKDYEEITKYIYKMLGAGYGIKIRSFGSKSKIQGKSGIKHQIDVLTEQINGDKTILTAIECKFLKKKVTKEVVMKLSETMRDADIASGIIVTTTGFTPDTLTFADHLGIKLVELREVGQDDTNGRQIDVGTLEVNLGVTLTRPKITSIDFGSVQITDQDELMMLRFPGHAIIMTPDGRKIAFDQFVNTYCKEVGKREQLLKTITLAFPHVKGKLIRNYSDIEVEIEKMEFSGFLVESDESTKKSFQLVDQVWMIMKEIFEKNTFKLSKSGLLFRDTGKS
;
A
#
# COMPACT_ATOMS: atom_id res chain seq x y z
N MET A 1 9.47 16.41 -7.68
CA MET A 1 8.50 16.92 -6.69
C MET A 1 7.32 17.43 -7.49
N ALA A 2 6.25 16.64 -7.59
CA ALA A 2 5.03 17.08 -8.25
C ALA A 2 4.30 18.00 -7.26
N GLU A 3 4.01 19.23 -7.69
CA GLU A 3 3.13 20.14 -6.97
C GLU A 3 1.75 19.47 -6.88
N ASP A 4 1.32 19.16 -5.66
CA ASP A 4 -0.07 18.82 -5.36
C ASP A 4 -0.92 20.01 -5.77
N LYS A 5 -1.64 19.88 -6.89
CA LYS A 5 -2.73 20.80 -7.21
C LYS A 5 -3.76 20.64 -6.12
N ASP A 6 -3.97 21.69 -5.33
CA ASP A 6 -5.13 21.83 -4.45
C ASP A 6 -6.39 21.84 -5.34
N ILE A 7 -6.97 20.65 -5.53
CA ILE A 7 -8.28 20.49 -6.17
C ILE A 7 -9.28 20.81 -5.07
N GLY A 8 -9.54 22.11 -4.87
CA GLY A 8 -10.52 22.56 -3.89
C GLY A 8 -11.90 22.01 -4.23
N LEU A 9 -12.48 21.23 -3.31
CA LEU A 9 -13.80 20.62 -3.45
C LEU A 9 -14.85 21.69 -3.79
N ASP A 10 -15.61 21.49 -4.87
CA ASP A 10 -16.76 22.33 -5.19
C ASP A 10 -18.09 21.68 -4.79
N TRP A 11 -19.20 22.42 -4.98
CA TRP A 11 -20.52 21.93 -4.60
C TRP A 11 -20.98 20.74 -5.45
N LYS A 12 -20.53 20.61 -6.70
CA LYS A 12 -20.85 19.46 -7.56
C LYS A 12 -20.08 18.23 -7.14
N ASP A 13 -18.79 18.41 -6.82
CA ASP A 13 -17.97 17.34 -6.25
C ASP A 13 -18.60 16.83 -4.95
N TYR A 14 -19.10 17.73 -4.12
CA TYR A 14 -19.80 17.38 -2.88
C TYR A 14 -21.08 16.56 -3.11
N GLU A 15 -21.89 16.90 -4.11
CA GLU A 15 -23.06 16.10 -4.53
C GLU A 15 -22.64 14.72 -5.06
N GLU A 16 -21.57 14.67 -5.85
CA GLU A 16 -21.03 13.42 -6.40
C GLU A 16 -20.49 12.48 -5.32
N ILE A 17 -19.75 13.01 -4.34
CA ILE A 17 -19.29 12.25 -3.17
C ILE A 17 -20.48 11.75 -2.34
N THR A 18 -21.47 12.61 -2.12
CA THR A 18 -22.70 12.22 -1.40
C THR A 18 -23.41 11.07 -2.12
N LYS A 19 -23.60 11.19 -3.44
CA LYS A 19 -24.14 10.12 -4.29
C LYS A 19 -23.32 8.83 -4.15
N TYR A 20 -21.99 8.92 -4.19
CA TYR A 20 -21.10 7.77 -4.06
C TYR A 20 -21.29 7.06 -2.72
N ILE A 21 -21.27 7.81 -1.61
CA ILE A 21 -21.45 7.27 -0.26
C ILE A 21 -22.79 6.55 -0.15
N TYR A 22 -23.90 7.18 -0.54
CA TYR A 22 -25.23 6.57 -0.43
C TYR A 22 -25.44 5.40 -1.38
N LYS A 23 -24.77 5.38 -2.54
CA LYS A 23 -24.72 4.20 -3.41
C LYS A 23 -24.05 3.03 -2.68
N MET A 24 -22.92 3.27 -2.02
CA MET A 24 -22.18 2.22 -1.31
C MET A 24 -22.94 1.70 -0.07
N LEU A 25 -23.46 2.60 0.76
CA LEU A 25 -24.25 2.22 1.94
C LEU A 25 -25.56 1.52 1.56
N GLY A 26 -26.19 1.97 0.47
CA GLY A 26 -27.50 1.49 0.03
C GLY A 26 -27.48 0.16 -0.73
N ALA A 27 -26.35 -0.23 -1.33
CA ALA A 27 -26.26 -1.39 -2.22
C ALA A 27 -26.73 -2.70 -1.56
N GLY A 28 -26.34 -2.93 -0.30
CA GLY A 28 -26.75 -4.12 0.47
C GLY A 28 -28.23 -4.16 0.85
N TYR A 29 -28.92 -3.02 0.79
CA TYR A 29 -30.34 -2.87 1.14
C TYR A 29 -31.24 -2.71 -0.08
N GLY A 30 -30.70 -2.85 -1.30
CA GLY A 30 -31.45 -2.68 -2.55
C GLY A 30 -31.78 -1.22 -2.89
N ILE A 31 -31.13 -0.25 -2.25
CA ILE A 31 -31.27 1.17 -2.56
C ILE A 31 -30.39 1.50 -3.77
N LYS A 32 -30.96 2.21 -4.75
CA LYS A 32 -30.27 2.62 -5.98
C LYS A 32 -30.33 4.14 -6.15
N ILE A 33 -29.34 4.70 -6.83
CA ILE A 33 -29.38 6.10 -7.28
C ILE A 33 -30.31 6.16 -8.49
N ARG A 34 -31.42 6.89 -8.38
CA ARG A 34 -32.35 7.13 -9.48
C ARG A 34 -31.85 8.27 -10.38
N SER A 35 -31.43 9.38 -9.77
CA SER A 35 -30.87 10.54 -10.46
C SER A 35 -30.05 11.41 -9.51
N PHE A 36 -29.16 12.26 -10.04
CA PHE A 36 -28.39 13.22 -9.25
C PHE A 36 -28.04 14.50 -10.04
N GLY A 37 -27.67 15.55 -9.32
CA GLY A 37 -27.21 16.83 -9.85
C GLY A 37 -28.29 17.65 -10.55
N SER A 38 -27.86 18.66 -11.32
CA SER A 38 -28.76 19.65 -11.96
C SER A 38 -29.82 19.07 -12.90
N LYS A 39 -29.64 17.84 -13.39
CA LYS A 39 -30.59 17.12 -14.26
C LYS A 39 -31.61 16.29 -13.48
N SER A 40 -31.37 16.06 -12.19
CA SER A 40 -32.27 15.32 -11.30
C SER A 40 -33.48 16.17 -10.96
N LYS A 41 -34.54 16.01 -11.76
CA LYS A 41 -35.79 16.75 -11.61
C LYS A 41 -36.96 15.78 -11.48
N ILE A 42 -37.84 16.04 -10.51
CA ILE A 42 -39.07 15.29 -10.29
C ILE A 42 -40.26 16.26 -10.37
N GLN A 43 -41.33 15.84 -11.02
CA GLN A 43 -42.55 16.66 -11.13
C GLN A 43 -43.44 16.42 -9.91
N GLY A 44 -43.82 17.49 -9.22
CA GLY A 44 -44.76 17.45 -8.11
C GLY A 44 -46.22 17.42 -8.57
N LYS A 45 -47.11 17.14 -7.62
CA LYS A 45 -48.57 17.16 -7.79
C LYS A 45 -49.07 18.54 -8.22
N SER A 46 -48.37 19.60 -7.84
CA SER A 46 -48.59 20.98 -8.30
C SER A 46 -48.27 21.22 -9.79
N GLY A 47 -47.62 20.27 -10.46
CA GLY A 47 -47.08 20.42 -11.82
C GLY A 47 -45.70 21.08 -11.88
N ILE A 48 -45.19 21.60 -10.76
CA ILE A 48 -43.85 22.21 -10.66
C ILE A 48 -42.77 21.12 -10.68
N LYS A 49 -41.65 21.39 -11.34
CA LYS A 49 -40.47 20.50 -11.31
C LYS A 49 -39.53 20.93 -10.18
N HIS A 50 -39.26 20.00 -9.27
CA HIS A 50 -38.30 20.17 -8.19
C HIS A 50 -36.96 19.54 -8.56
N GLN A 51 -35.87 20.26 -8.34
CA GLN A 51 -34.53 19.69 -8.40
C GLN A 51 -34.22 18.99 -7.07
N ILE A 52 -33.65 17.78 -7.14
CA ILE A 52 -33.18 17.03 -5.98
C ILE A 52 -31.72 16.65 -6.22
N ASP A 53 -30.81 17.06 -5.34
CA ASP A 53 -29.37 16.90 -5.55
C ASP A 53 -28.97 15.42 -5.69
N VAL A 54 -29.50 14.53 -4.84
CA VAL A 54 -29.44 13.07 -5.06
C VAL A 54 -30.80 12.45 -4.73
N LEU A 55 -31.38 11.74 -5.69
CA LEU A 55 -32.63 11.00 -5.52
C LEU A 55 -32.33 9.51 -5.54
N THR A 56 -32.72 8.80 -4.47
CA THR A 56 -32.60 7.35 -4.39
C THR A 56 -33.96 6.69 -4.48
N GLU A 57 -33.96 5.42 -4.88
CA GLU A 57 -35.14 4.56 -4.91
C GLU A 57 -34.83 3.21 -4.29
N GLN A 58 -35.83 2.66 -3.59
CA GLN A 58 -35.82 1.30 -3.07
C GLN A 58 -37.13 0.64 -3.46
N ILE A 59 -37.06 -0.55 -4.05
CA ILE A 59 -38.25 -1.33 -4.40
C ILE A 59 -38.60 -2.20 -3.19
N ASN A 60 -39.82 -2.06 -2.68
CA ASN A 60 -40.37 -2.85 -1.60
C ASN A 60 -41.72 -3.45 -2.02
N GLY A 61 -41.69 -4.69 -2.52
CA GLY A 61 -42.83 -5.29 -3.22
C GLY A 61 -43.20 -4.46 -4.44
N ASP A 62 -44.47 -4.08 -4.55
CA ASP A 62 -44.98 -3.26 -5.66
C ASP A 62 -44.81 -1.75 -5.45
N LYS A 63 -44.18 -1.33 -4.34
CA LYS A 63 -44.00 0.09 -3.98
C LYS A 63 -42.56 0.53 -4.19
N THR A 64 -42.39 1.67 -4.86
CA THR A 64 -41.11 2.38 -4.92
C THR A 64 -41.05 3.42 -3.82
N ILE A 65 -40.08 3.28 -2.91
CA ILE A 65 -39.82 4.24 -1.83
C ILE A 65 -38.71 5.18 -2.31
N LEU A 66 -39.03 6.47 -2.41
CA LEU A 66 -38.08 7.50 -2.80
C LEU A 66 -37.48 8.19 -1.58
N THR A 67 -36.18 8.47 -1.63
CA THR A 67 -35.50 9.33 -0.66
C THR A 67 -34.83 10.50 -1.37
N ALA A 68 -35.16 11.72 -0.97
CA ALA A 68 -34.49 12.93 -1.43
C ALA A 68 -33.32 13.27 -0.51
N ILE A 69 -32.17 13.56 -1.09
CA ILE A 69 -30.97 13.99 -0.38
C ILE A 69 -30.59 15.37 -0.91
N GLU A 70 -30.65 16.37 -0.04
CA GLU A 70 -30.28 17.75 -0.32
C GLU A 70 -28.87 18.02 0.21
N CYS A 71 -27.99 18.53 -0.65
CA CYS A 71 -26.61 18.85 -0.33
C CYS A 71 -26.46 20.34 -0.04
N LYS A 72 -25.74 20.68 1.03
CA LYS A 72 -25.46 22.06 1.45
C LYS A 72 -23.97 22.24 1.70
N PHE A 73 -23.25 22.53 0.61
CA PHE A 73 -21.84 22.90 0.66
C PHE A 73 -21.69 24.39 1.03
N LEU A 74 -21.82 24.70 2.33
CA LEU A 74 -21.87 26.08 2.85
C LEU A 74 -20.80 26.31 3.91
N LYS A 75 -20.33 27.55 4.04
CA LYS A 75 -19.41 27.98 5.11
C LYS A 75 -20.11 28.27 6.45
N LYS A 76 -21.45 28.24 6.48
CA LYS A 76 -22.27 28.53 7.65
C LYS A 76 -23.25 27.39 7.90
N LYS A 77 -23.59 27.20 9.17
CA LYS A 77 -24.57 26.21 9.62
C LYS A 77 -25.88 26.33 8.84
N VAL A 78 -26.43 25.16 8.48
CA VAL A 78 -27.73 25.06 7.82
C VAL A 78 -28.84 25.43 8.80
N THR A 79 -29.81 26.20 8.30
CA THR A 79 -30.98 26.69 9.05
C THR A 79 -32.24 25.90 8.68
N LYS A 80 -33.30 26.06 9.47
CA LYS A 80 -34.61 25.39 9.29
C LYS A 80 -35.26 25.64 7.94
N GLU A 81 -34.90 26.72 7.23
CA GLU A 81 -35.43 27.03 5.90
C GLU A 81 -35.15 25.91 4.90
N VAL A 82 -33.99 25.27 4.98
CA VAL A 82 -33.64 24.14 4.10
C VAL A 82 -34.52 22.92 4.40
N VAL A 83 -34.78 22.66 5.68
CA VAL A 83 -35.68 21.58 6.13
C VAL A 83 -37.11 21.84 5.64
N MET A 84 -37.60 23.07 5.80
CA MET A 84 -38.93 23.47 5.31
C MET A 84 -39.05 23.27 3.79
N LYS A 85 -38.07 23.75 3.03
CA LYS A 85 -38.04 23.61 1.56
C LYS A 85 -38.04 22.14 1.13
N LEU A 86 -37.21 21.31 1.77
CA LEU A 86 -37.14 19.88 1.46
C LEU A 86 -38.47 19.18 1.80
N SER A 87 -39.04 19.48 2.96
CA SER A 87 -40.33 18.90 3.40
C SER A 87 -41.48 19.22 2.44
N GLU A 88 -41.62 20.48 2.00
CA GLU A 88 -42.65 20.86 1.03
C GLU A 88 -42.40 20.22 -0.34
N THR A 89 -41.15 20.19 -0.79
CA THR A 89 -40.76 19.47 -2.01
C THR A 89 -41.14 17.99 -1.94
N MET A 90 -40.86 17.33 -0.82
CA MET A 90 -41.18 15.92 -0.62
C MET A 90 -42.69 15.68 -0.64
N ARG A 91 -43.47 16.54 0.04
CA ARG A 91 -44.94 16.44 0.05
C ARG A 91 -45.53 16.60 -1.35
N ASP A 92 -45.05 17.58 -2.11
CA ASP A 92 -45.52 17.83 -3.47
C ASP A 92 -45.10 16.70 -4.43
N ALA A 93 -43.88 16.18 -4.31
CA ALA A 93 -43.34 15.13 -5.19
C ALA A 93 -43.56 13.68 -4.72
N ASP A 94 -44.35 13.47 -3.66
CA ASP A 94 -44.65 12.15 -3.07
C ASP A 94 -43.39 11.36 -2.65
N ILE A 95 -42.39 12.05 -2.10
CA ILE A 95 -41.13 11.47 -1.64
C ILE A 95 -41.27 11.07 -0.17
N ALA A 96 -40.93 9.82 0.15
CA ALA A 96 -41.21 9.23 1.45
C ALA A 96 -40.21 9.65 2.54
N SER A 97 -38.95 9.93 2.18
CA SER A 97 -37.88 10.23 3.14
C SER A 97 -36.97 11.35 2.65
N GLY A 98 -36.41 12.10 3.59
CA GLY A 98 -35.53 13.24 3.34
C GLY A 98 -34.24 13.16 4.14
N ILE A 99 -33.13 13.54 3.51
CA ILE A 99 -31.83 13.66 4.14
C ILE A 99 -31.22 15.01 3.76
N ILE A 100 -30.63 15.71 4.72
CA ILE A 100 -29.83 16.91 4.45
C ILE A 100 -28.39 16.66 4.84
N VAL A 101 -27.48 16.91 3.91
CA VAL A 101 -26.04 16.69 4.06
C VAL A 101 -25.32 18.04 4.00
N THR A 102 -24.45 18.32 4.97
CA THR A 102 -23.73 19.61 5.06
C THR A 102 -22.30 19.46 5.56
N THR A 103 -21.43 20.41 5.20
CA THR A 103 -20.04 20.47 5.69
C THR A 103 -19.88 21.13 7.05
N THR A 104 -20.85 21.92 7.50
CA THR A 104 -20.68 22.84 8.64
C THR A 104 -21.68 22.61 9.79
N GLY A 105 -22.50 21.57 9.69
CA GLY A 105 -23.52 21.22 10.67
C GLY A 105 -24.75 22.13 10.63
N PHE A 106 -25.50 22.11 11.74
CA PHE A 106 -26.87 22.65 11.82
C PHE A 106 -27.05 23.57 13.04
N THR A 107 -27.99 24.50 12.97
CA THR A 107 -28.42 25.28 14.15
C THR A 107 -29.33 24.45 15.06
N PRO A 108 -29.44 24.77 16.37
CA PRO A 108 -30.29 24.02 17.30
C PRO A 108 -31.75 23.91 16.84
N ASP A 109 -32.35 25.01 16.38
CA ASP A 109 -33.72 25.01 15.84
C ASP A 109 -33.89 24.07 14.65
N THR A 110 -32.84 23.95 13.82
CA THR A 110 -32.84 23.07 12.65
C THR A 110 -32.84 21.60 13.06
N LEU A 111 -32.07 21.26 14.10
CA LEU A 111 -32.05 19.90 14.66
C LEU A 111 -33.44 19.52 15.16
N THR A 112 -34.03 20.34 16.03
CA THR A 112 -35.36 20.10 16.60
C THR A 112 -36.43 19.96 15.53
N PHE A 113 -36.41 20.84 14.52
CA PHE A 113 -37.43 20.85 13.48
C PHE A 113 -37.28 19.68 12.50
N ALA A 114 -36.06 19.29 12.14
CA ALA A 114 -35.81 18.14 11.27
C ALA A 114 -36.23 16.83 11.95
N ASP A 115 -35.91 16.67 13.25
CA ASP A 115 -36.32 15.51 14.04
C ASP A 115 -37.85 15.36 14.08
N HIS A 116 -38.56 16.47 14.34
CA HIS A 116 -40.03 16.49 14.32
C HIS A 116 -40.62 16.04 12.97
N LEU A 117 -39.97 16.37 11.85
CA LEU A 117 -40.40 16.01 10.51
C LEU A 117 -39.85 14.66 10.02
N GLY A 118 -39.01 13.99 10.80
CA GLY A 118 -38.34 12.75 10.38
C GLY A 118 -37.33 12.95 9.23
N ILE A 119 -36.79 14.15 9.06
CA ILE A 119 -35.76 14.45 8.07
C ILE A 119 -34.40 14.18 8.69
N LYS A 120 -33.61 13.28 8.10
CA LYS A 120 -32.28 12.94 8.62
C LYS A 120 -31.28 14.05 8.36
N LEU A 121 -30.40 14.27 9.32
CA LEU A 121 -29.34 15.26 9.23
C LEU A 121 -27.98 14.59 9.26
N VAL A 122 -27.11 14.98 8.33
CA VAL A 122 -25.76 14.42 8.17
C VAL A 122 -24.74 15.54 8.04
N GLU A 123 -23.68 15.46 8.84
CA GLU A 123 -22.46 16.25 8.63
C GLU A 123 -21.47 15.41 7.83
N LEU A 124 -21.12 15.85 6.61
CA LEU A 124 -20.10 15.23 5.77
C LEU A 124 -19.02 16.29 5.50
N ARG A 125 -17.84 16.12 6.09
CA ARG A 125 -16.77 17.11 6.04
C ARG A 125 -15.40 16.46 5.84
N GLU A 126 -14.44 17.24 5.37
CA GLU A 126 -13.05 16.83 5.33
C GLU A 126 -12.49 16.62 6.74
N VAL A 127 -11.49 15.74 6.83
CA VAL A 127 -10.69 15.53 8.05
C VAL A 127 -9.91 16.80 8.37
N GLY A 128 -10.05 17.30 9.59
CA GLY A 128 -9.37 18.49 10.09
C GLY A 128 -8.16 18.17 10.97
N GLN A 129 -7.44 19.24 11.37
CA GLN A 129 -6.25 19.13 12.23
C GLN A 129 -6.53 18.57 13.63
N ASP A 130 -7.78 18.65 14.09
CA ASP A 130 -8.18 18.12 15.41
C ASP A 130 -8.65 16.66 15.35
N ASP A 131 -8.86 16.09 14.16
CA ASP A 131 -9.23 14.68 13.99
C ASP A 131 -7.96 13.80 14.06
N THR A 132 -7.35 13.70 15.23
CA THR A 132 -6.08 12.97 15.45
C THR A 132 -6.25 11.45 15.44
N ASN A 133 -7.43 10.96 15.84
CA ASN A 133 -7.76 9.52 15.84
C ASN A 133 -8.44 9.10 14.52
N GLY A 134 -7.77 8.23 13.76
CA GLY A 134 -8.32 7.64 12.55
C GLY A 134 -8.14 8.46 11.27
N ARG A 135 -6.99 9.11 11.12
CA ARG A 135 -6.51 9.67 9.83
C ARG A 135 -6.00 8.62 8.86
N GLN A 136 -5.75 7.41 9.37
CA GLN A 136 -5.37 6.26 8.58
C GLN A 136 -6.32 5.11 8.89
N ILE A 137 -6.50 4.26 7.90
CA ILE A 137 -7.29 3.04 7.98
C ILE A 137 -6.41 1.89 7.52
N ASP A 138 -6.35 0.84 8.35
CA ASP A 138 -5.74 -0.43 7.96
C ASP A 138 -6.63 -1.09 6.91
N VAL A 139 -6.10 -1.20 5.69
CA VAL A 139 -6.79 -1.83 4.56
C VAL A 139 -6.54 -3.33 4.54
N GLY A 140 -5.40 -3.77 5.07
CA GLY A 140 -5.07 -5.18 5.22
C GLY A 140 -3.57 -5.40 5.39
N THR A 141 -3.18 -6.67 5.36
CA THR A 141 -1.78 -7.10 5.48
C THR A 141 -1.37 -7.84 4.21
N LEU A 142 -0.26 -7.43 3.60
CA LEU A 142 0.38 -8.17 2.52
C LEU A 142 1.50 -9.04 3.09
N GLU A 143 1.35 -10.35 2.97
CA GLU A 143 2.43 -11.30 3.26
C GLU A 143 3.16 -11.68 1.98
N VAL A 144 4.49 -11.54 1.99
CA VAL A 144 5.38 -11.96 0.90
C VAL A 144 6.26 -13.08 1.42
N ASN A 145 6.13 -14.26 0.81
CA ASN A 145 6.98 -15.42 1.07
C ASN A 145 7.86 -15.63 -0.18
N LEU A 146 9.16 -15.42 -0.02
CA LEU A 146 10.14 -15.62 -1.10
C LEU A 146 10.96 -16.87 -0.78
N GLY A 147 10.76 -17.92 -1.57
CA GLY A 147 11.59 -19.13 -1.51
C GLY A 147 12.86 -18.94 -2.34
N VAL A 148 14.03 -18.97 -1.71
CA VAL A 148 15.32 -18.84 -2.43
C VAL A 148 16.28 -19.92 -1.94
N THR A 149 16.81 -20.69 -2.88
CA THR A 149 17.88 -21.64 -2.63
C THR A 149 19.12 -21.16 -3.38
N LEU A 150 20.23 -20.97 -2.67
CA LEU A 150 21.50 -20.54 -3.26
C LEU A 150 22.53 -21.66 -3.19
N THR A 151 23.08 -22.01 -4.35
CA THR A 151 24.25 -22.89 -4.44
C THR A 151 25.53 -22.05 -4.59
N ARG A 152 26.53 -22.28 -3.73
CA ARG A 152 27.80 -21.53 -3.72
C ARG A 152 29.02 -22.44 -3.58
N PRO A 153 30.10 -22.23 -4.36
CA PRO A 153 31.36 -22.94 -4.15
C PRO A 153 32.09 -22.51 -2.87
N LYS A 154 32.29 -23.44 -1.95
CA LYS A 154 33.14 -23.28 -0.76
C LYS A 154 34.53 -23.83 -1.04
N ILE A 155 35.56 -23.03 -0.80
CA ILE A 155 36.97 -23.46 -0.83
C ILE A 155 37.31 -23.83 0.60
N THR A 156 37.86 -25.03 0.81
CA THR A 156 38.30 -25.52 2.10
C THR A 156 39.81 -25.46 2.26
N SER A 157 40.55 -25.50 1.14
CA SER A 157 41.99 -25.34 1.19
C SER A 157 42.56 -24.84 -0.13
N ILE A 158 43.69 -24.14 -0.04
CA ILE A 158 44.57 -23.84 -1.18
C ILE A 158 45.97 -24.33 -0.80
N ASP A 159 46.51 -25.24 -1.59
CA ASP A 159 47.79 -25.90 -1.35
C ASP A 159 48.84 -25.36 -2.32
N PHE A 160 49.92 -24.79 -1.77
CA PHE A 160 51.05 -24.24 -2.50
C PHE A 160 52.29 -25.16 -2.52
N GLY A 161 52.20 -26.36 -1.93
CA GLY A 161 53.31 -27.29 -1.72
C GLY A 161 53.72 -27.33 -0.25
N SER A 162 54.78 -26.62 0.10
CA SER A 162 55.24 -26.49 1.49
C SER A 162 54.27 -25.74 2.41
N VAL A 163 53.35 -24.95 1.86
CA VAL A 163 52.34 -24.19 2.60
C VAL A 163 50.94 -24.55 2.11
N GLN A 164 50.06 -24.93 3.05
CA GLN A 164 48.64 -25.13 2.78
C GLN A 164 47.82 -24.16 3.62
N ILE A 165 46.92 -23.42 2.97
CA ILE A 165 46.00 -22.49 3.63
C ILE A 165 44.67 -23.20 3.82
N THR A 166 44.25 -23.37 5.07
CA THR A 166 42.95 -23.96 5.44
C THR A 166 42.10 -23.02 6.28
N ASP A 167 42.70 -21.96 6.82
CA ASP A 167 42.01 -20.95 7.62
C ASP A 167 40.95 -20.22 6.79
N GLN A 168 39.73 -20.12 7.32
CA GLN A 168 38.60 -19.62 6.56
C GLN A 168 38.67 -18.12 6.30
N ASP A 169 39.23 -17.34 7.23
CA ASP A 169 39.38 -15.89 7.09
C ASP A 169 40.47 -15.59 6.07
N GLU A 170 41.60 -16.31 6.10
CA GLU A 170 42.64 -16.20 5.07
C GLU A 170 42.12 -16.57 3.68
N LEU A 171 41.39 -17.70 3.57
CA LEU A 171 40.78 -18.12 2.32
C LEU A 171 39.76 -17.09 1.81
N MET A 172 39.02 -16.44 2.70
CA MET A 172 38.09 -15.38 2.35
C MET A 172 38.83 -14.14 1.82
N MET A 173 39.92 -13.73 2.48
CA MET A 173 40.75 -12.60 2.03
C MET A 173 41.31 -12.83 0.62
N LEU A 174 41.79 -14.04 0.33
CA LEU A 174 42.34 -14.40 -0.99
C LEU A 174 41.32 -14.38 -2.14
N ARG A 175 40.01 -14.39 -1.83
CA ARG A 175 38.95 -14.27 -2.84
C ARG A 175 38.75 -12.83 -3.33
N PHE A 176 39.15 -11.83 -2.54
CA PHE A 176 38.90 -10.44 -2.89
C PHE A 176 39.90 -9.94 -3.94
N PRO A 177 39.42 -9.31 -5.02
CA PRO A 177 40.31 -8.71 -6.03
C PRO A 177 41.31 -7.75 -5.39
N GLY A 178 42.59 -7.89 -5.76
CA GLY A 178 43.68 -7.04 -5.27
C GLY A 178 44.26 -7.43 -3.90
N HIS A 179 43.70 -8.42 -3.20
CA HIS A 179 44.27 -8.89 -1.92
C HIS A 179 45.49 -9.81 -2.10
N ALA A 180 45.63 -10.47 -3.24
CA ALA A 180 46.83 -11.25 -3.54
C ALA A 180 47.17 -11.25 -5.03
N ILE A 181 48.46 -11.35 -5.32
CA ILE A 181 49.01 -11.49 -6.67
C ILE A 181 50.02 -12.62 -6.72
N ILE A 182 50.21 -13.19 -7.90
CA ILE A 182 51.33 -14.08 -8.20
C ILE A 182 52.37 -13.28 -8.96
N MET A 183 53.57 -13.21 -8.40
CA MET A 183 54.77 -12.73 -9.10
C MET A 183 55.43 -13.93 -9.77
N THR A 184 55.39 -13.99 -11.09
CA THR A 184 56.00 -15.08 -11.86
C THR A 184 57.53 -14.93 -11.92
N PRO A 185 58.28 -16.00 -12.24
CA PRO A 185 59.74 -15.94 -12.31
C PRO A 185 60.29 -14.95 -13.35
N ASP A 186 59.52 -14.64 -14.39
CA ASP A 186 59.84 -13.63 -15.40
C ASP A 186 59.39 -12.20 -15.02
N GLY A 187 58.94 -11.99 -13.78
CA GLY A 187 58.60 -10.68 -13.22
C GLY A 187 57.20 -10.16 -13.55
N ARG A 188 56.32 -10.98 -14.16
CA ARG A 188 54.93 -10.59 -14.41
C ARG A 188 54.09 -10.73 -13.14
N LYS A 189 53.08 -9.86 -13.01
CA LYS A 189 52.09 -9.90 -11.93
C LYS A 189 50.76 -10.43 -12.46
N ILE A 190 50.24 -11.48 -11.83
CA ILE A 190 48.93 -12.08 -12.16
C ILE A 190 48.03 -11.94 -10.93
N ALA A 191 46.78 -11.51 -11.13
CA ALA A 191 45.83 -11.38 -10.04
C ALA A 191 45.38 -12.76 -9.53
N PHE A 192 45.49 -13.02 -8.24
CA PHE A 192 45.24 -14.35 -7.68
C PHE A 192 43.76 -14.76 -7.76
N ASP A 193 42.85 -13.80 -7.65
CA ASP A 193 41.39 -14.02 -7.71
C ASP A 193 40.94 -14.64 -9.04
N GLN A 194 41.73 -14.54 -10.11
CA GLN A 194 41.45 -15.21 -11.38
C GLN A 194 41.44 -16.75 -11.24
N PHE A 195 42.31 -17.30 -10.40
CA PHE A 195 42.37 -18.74 -10.13
C PHE A 195 41.24 -19.18 -9.21
N VAL A 196 40.91 -18.38 -8.19
CA VAL A 196 39.73 -18.56 -7.34
C VAL A 196 38.45 -18.61 -8.19
N ASN A 197 38.28 -17.64 -9.10
CA ASN A 197 37.13 -17.55 -9.99
C ASN A 197 37.05 -18.74 -10.94
N THR A 198 38.19 -19.18 -11.47
CA THR A 198 38.27 -20.38 -12.33
C THR A 198 37.84 -21.63 -11.57
N TYR A 199 38.39 -21.84 -10.36
CA TYR A 199 37.98 -22.94 -9.50
C TYR A 199 36.48 -22.90 -9.16
N CYS A 200 35.96 -21.75 -8.74
CA CYS A 200 34.54 -21.62 -8.38
C CYS A 200 33.61 -21.93 -9.56
N LYS A 201 33.96 -21.51 -10.79
CA LYS A 201 33.21 -21.84 -12.01
C LYS A 201 33.21 -23.35 -12.28
N GLU A 202 34.36 -24.01 -12.13
CA GLU A 202 34.47 -25.46 -12.34
C GLU A 202 33.70 -26.27 -11.29
N VAL A 203 33.73 -25.86 -10.02
CA VAL A 203 32.90 -26.46 -8.97
C VAL A 203 31.41 -26.28 -9.27
N GLY A 204 31.02 -25.07 -9.68
CA GLY A 204 29.63 -24.76 -10.02
C GLY A 204 29.08 -25.63 -11.16
N LYS A 205 29.87 -25.87 -12.21
CA LYS A 205 29.49 -26.72 -13.36
C LYS A 205 29.25 -28.18 -13.01
N ARG A 206 29.87 -28.69 -11.94
CA ARG A 206 29.78 -30.12 -11.60
C ARG A 206 28.48 -30.47 -10.88
N GLU A 207 27.75 -29.49 -10.33
CA GLU A 207 26.43 -29.64 -9.68
C GLU A 207 26.38 -30.77 -8.62
N GLN A 208 27.52 -31.10 -8.00
CA GLN A 208 27.66 -32.16 -7.00
C GLN A 208 27.80 -31.53 -5.62
N LEU A 209 26.70 -31.48 -4.87
CA LEU A 209 26.67 -30.95 -3.51
C LEU A 209 27.57 -31.77 -2.58
N LEU A 210 28.33 -31.06 -1.73
CA LEU A 210 29.19 -31.60 -0.66
C LEU A 210 30.26 -32.61 -1.12
N LYS A 211 30.45 -32.80 -2.42
CA LYS A 211 31.53 -33.63 -2.94
C LYS A 211 32.78 -32.79 -3.15
N THR A 212 33.87 -33.20 -2.50
CA THR A 212 35.16 -32.52 -2.64
C THR A 212 35.64 -32.60 -4.09
N ILE A 213 36.00 -31.44 -4.63
CA ILE A 213 36.60 -31.25 -5.94
C ILE A 213 37.95 -30.60 -5.70
N THR A 214 38.99 -31.20 -6.29
CA THR A 214 40.34 -30.63 -6.30
C THR A 214 40.70 -30.24 -7.73
N LEU A 215 41.19 -29.02 -7.91
CA LEU A 215 41.68 -28.52 -9.20
C LEU A 215 43.12 -28.05 -9.06
N ALA A 216 44.01 -28.66 -9.83
CA ALA A 216 45.41 -28.29 -9.89
C ALA A 216 45.68 -27.27 -11.01
N PHE A 217 46.62 -26.37 -10.74
CA PHE A 217 47.14 -25.38 -11.68
C PHE A 217 48.65 -25.59 -11.87
N PRO A 218 49.08 -26.70 -12.52
CA PRO A 218 50.47 -27.16 -12.54
C PRO A 218 51.44 -26.23 -13.27
N HIS A 219 50.93 -25.29 -14.08
CA HIS A 219 51.74 -24.35 -14.86
C HIS A 219 52.02 -23.04 -14.12
N VAL A 220 51.44 -22.83 -12.94
CA VAL A 220 51.63 -21.62 -12.16
C VAL A 220 52.87 -21.77 -11.28
N LYS A 221 53.80 -20.80 -11.40
CA LYS A 221 55.09 -20.78 -10.70
C LYS A 221 55.39 -19.36 -10.20
N GLY A 222 56.32 -19.27 -9.25
CA GLY A 222 56.79 -18.01 -8.68
C GLY A 222 56.29 -17.84 -7.25
N LYS A 223 55.99 -16.61 -6.84
CA LYS A 223 55.61 -16.29 -5.46
C LYS A 223 54.21 -15.71 -5.36
N LEU A 224 53.42 -16.20 -4.43
CA LEU A 224 52.22 -15.54 -3.96
C LEU A 224 52.63 -14.39 -3.03
N ILE A 225 52.22 -13.18 -3.38
CA ILE A 225 52.35 -11.98 -2.55
C ILE A 225 50.96 -11.63 -2.05
N ARG A 226 50.79 -11.64 -0.72
CA ARG A 226 49.55 -11.22 -0.05
C ARG A 226 49.66 -9.74 0.26
N ASN A 227 48.80 -8.90 -0.30
CA ASN A 227 48.91 -7.44 -0.15
C ASN A 227 48.42 -6.92 1.21
N TYR A 228 47.88 -7.79 2.06
CA TYR A 228 47.36 -7.49 3.39
C TYR A 228 48.23 -8.06 4.53
N SER A 229 49.38 -8.66 4.20
CA SER A 229 50.33 -9.22 5.17
C SER A 229 51.74 -9.26 4.57
N ASP A 230 52.80 -9.18 5.37
CA ASP A 230 54.19 -9.31 4.88
C ASP A 230 54.61 -10.76 4.53
N ILE A 231 53.64 -11.66 4.36
CA ILE A 231 53.85 -13.08 4.07
C ILE A 231 53.88 -13.29 2.56
N GLU A 232 55.02 -13.78 2.08
CA GLU A 232 55.19 -14.33 0.73
C GLU A 232 55.24 -15.87 0.79
N VAL A 233 54.63 -16.53 -0.19
CA VAL A 233 54.62 -17.99 -0.29
C VAL A 233 55.19 -18.41 -1.65
N GLU A 234 56.25 -19.22 -1.65
CA GLU A 234 56.76 -19.82 -2.88
C GLU A 234 55.76 -20.87 -3.39
N ILE A 235 55.49 -20.87 -4.69
CA ILE A 235 54.51 -21.75 -5.33
C ILE A 235 55.25 -22.95 -5.93
N GLU A 236 55.29 -24.06 -5.19
CA GLU A 236 55.82 -25.34 -5.66
C GLU A 236 54.76 -26.11 -6.47
N LYS A 237 53.51 -26.01 -6.02
CA LYS A 237 52.30 -26.44 -6.72
C LYS A 237 51.18 -25.45 -6.41
N MET A 238 50.04 -25.54 -7.09
CA MET A 238 48.86 -24.76 -6.71
C MET A 238 47.60 -25.58 -6.93
N GLU A 239 46.96 -25.98 -5.84
CA GLU A 239 45.77 -26.83 -5.86
C GLU A 239 44.67 -26.24 -4.98
N PHE A 240 43.47 -26.10 -5.54
CA PHE A 240 42.29 -25.65 -4.80
C PHE A 240 41.43 -26.86 -4.48
N SER A 241 40.99 -26.98 -3.23
CA SER A 241 40.02 -28.00 -2.82
C SER A 241 38.84 -27.39 -2.10
N GLY A 242 37.69 -28.05 -2.21
CA GLY A 242 36.43 -27.60 -1.64
C GLY A 242 35.24 -28.25 -2.32
N PHE A 243 34.05 -27.70 -2.16
CA PHE A 243 32.80 -28.33 -2.61
C PHE A 243 31.70 -27.30 -2.85
N LEU A 244 30.64 -27.70 -3.56
CA LEU A 244 29.43 -26.90 -3.70
C LEU A 244 28.56 -27.07 -2.45
N VAL A 245 28.14 -25.96 -1.84
CA VAL A 245 27.14 -25.95 -0.76
C VAL A 245 25.84 -25.37 -1.26
N GLU A 246 24.74 -25.79 -0.67
CA GLU A 246 23.41 -25.21 -0.85
C GLU A 246 22.96 -24.60 0.47
N SER A 247 22.36 -23.40 0.43
CA SER A 247 21.70 -22.78 1.57
C SER A 247 20.29 -22.34 1.21
N ASP A 248 19.38 -22.49 2.18
CA ASP A 248 18.06 -21.90 2.13
C ASP A 248 18.14 -20.45 2.63
N GLU A 249 17.88 -19.52 1.72
CA GLU A 249 17.85 -18.08 1.98
C GLU A 249 16.41 -17.54 1.85
N SER A 250 15.43 -18.41 2.07
CA SER A 250 14.03 -18.05 2.02
C SER A 250 13.69 -17.01 3.07
N THR A 251 12.85 -16.05 2.70
CA THR A 251 12.43 -14.98 3.60
C THR A 251 10.93 -14.78 3.57
N LYS A 252 10.37 -14.49 4.75
CA LYS A 252 8.99 -14.04 4.92
C LYS A 252 9.00 -12.57 5.34
N LYS A 253 8.22 -11.74 4.65
CA LYS A 253 8.01 -10.33 4.98
C LYS A 253 6.51 -10.05 5.07
N SER A 254 6.14 -9.15 5.97
CA SER A 254 4.75 -8.73 6.18
C SER A 254 4.70 -7.20 6.13
N PHE A 255 3.72 -6.67 5.41
CA PHE A 255 3.52 -5.24 5.21
C PHE A 255 2.08 -4.87 5.59
N GLN A 256 1.93 -3.90 6.49
CA GLN A 256 0.63 -3.29 6.75
C GLN A 256 0.30 -2.29 5.64
N LEU A 257 -0.86 -2.44 5.03
CA LEU A 257 -1.37 -1.55 4.00
C LEU A 257 -2.32 -0.56 4.67
N VAL A 258 -1.97 0.72 4.61
CA VAL A 258 -2.75 1.81 5.18
C VAL A 258 -3.22 2.75 4.09
N ASP A 259 -4.42 3.31 4.27
CA ASP A 259 -4.94 4.40 3.44
C ASP A 259 -5.28 5.60 4.32
N GLN A 260 -5.25 6.80 3.74
CA GLN A 260 -5.55 8.04 4.43
C GLN A 260 -7.05 8.33 4.38
N VAL A 261 -7.61 8.75 5.51
CA VAL A 261 -8.99 9.23 5.57
C VAL A 261 -9.06 10.62 4.96
N TRP A 262 -10.05 10.82 4.10
CA TRP A 262 -10.35 12.09 3.47
C TRP A 262 -11.56 12.77 4.09
N MET A 263 -12.69 12.05 4.20
CA MET A 263 -13.95 12.61 4.69
C MET A 263 -14.47 11.83 5.89
N ILE A 264 -15.13 12.55 6.81
CA ILE A 264 -15.89 11.99 7.93
C ILE A 264 -17.37 12.35 7.71
N MET A 265 -18.22 11.32 7.76
CA MET A 265 -19.68 11.45 7.71
C MET A 265 -20.24 11.11 9.09
N LYS A 266 -21.05 12.00 9.68
CA LYS A 266 -21.73 11.78 10.96
C LYS A 266 -23.24 11.92 10.76
N GLU A 267 -23.97 10.85 11.04
CA GLU A 267 -25.42 10.87 11.13
C GLU A 267 -25.82 11.42 12.51
N ILE A 268 -26.50 12.56 12.54
CA ILE A 268 -26.67 13.34 13.77
C ILE A 268 -27.59 12.62 14.77
N PHE A 269 -28.67 11.99 14.29
CA PHE A 269 -29.65 11.34 15.15
C PHE A 269 -29.28 9.88 15.44
N GLU A 270 -28.82 9.13 14.45
CA GLU A 270 -28.40 7.74 14.64
C GLU A 270 -27.02 7.58 15.31
N LYS A 271 -26.25 8.67 15.44
CA LYS A 271 -24.89 8.69 16.00
C LYS A 271 -23.92 7.74 15.30
N ASN A 272 -24.20 7.41 14.05
CA ASN A 272 -23.27 6.66 13.21
C ASN A 272 -22.20 7.59 12.67
N THR A 273 -20.96 7.12 12.68
CA THR A 273 -19.85 7.80 12.01
C THR A 273 -19.28 6.88 10.94
N PHE A 274 -19.04 7.42 9.76
CA PHE A 274 -18.37 6.75 8.65
C PHE A 274 -17.15 7.55 8.21
N LYS A 275 -16.16 6.85 7.67
CA LYS A 275 -14.92 7.40 7.14
C LYS A 275 -14.79 6.99 5.68
N LEU A 276 -14.52 7.97 4.82
CA LEU A 276 -14.20 7.75 3.41
C LEU A 276 -12.70 7.98 3.22
N SER A 277 -12.00 7.00 2.69
CA SER A 277 -10.57 7.08 2.41
C SER A 277 -10.27 7.77 1.07
N LYS A 278 -9.02 8.18 0.85
CA LYS A 278 -8.56 8.77 -0.41
C LYS A 278 -8.67 7.81 -1.59
N SER A 279 -8.57 6.50 -1.37
CA SER A 279 -8.84 5.49 -2.43
C SER A 279 -10.33 5.20 -2.64
N GLY A 280 -11.22 5.84 -1.87
CA GLY A 280 -12.68 5.70 -2.00
C GLY A 280 -13.29 4.60 -1.13
N LEU A 281 -12.54 4.00 -0.21
CA LEU A 281 -13.09 2.97 0.68
C LEU A 281 -13.93 3.62 1.79
N LEU A 282 -15.12 3.05 2.03
CA LEU A 282 -16.07 3.54 3.03
C LEU A 282 -16.14 2.58 4.22
N PHE A 283 -15.94 3.10 5.43
CA PHE A 283 -15.89 2.31 6.66
C PHE A 283 -16.79 2.91 7.72
N ARG A 284 -17.43 2.07 8.53
CA ARG A 284 -18.13 2.52 9.73
C ARG A 284 -17.14 2.62 10.88
N ASP A 285 -17.08 3.77 11.53
CA ASP A 285 -16.29 3.97 12.73
C ASP A 285 -17.02 3.33 13.91
N THR A 286 -16.40 2.31 14.52
CA THR A 286 -16.96 1.58 15.66
C THR A 286 -16.46 2.11 17.01
N GLY A 287 -15.63 3.16 17.01
CA GLY A 287 -15.11 3.78 18.23
C GLY A 287 -14.15 2.91 19.04
N LYS A 288 -13.75 1.74 18.52
CA LYS A 288 -12.73 0.88 19.13
C LYS A 288 -11.39 1.18 18.46
N SER A 289 -10.58 2.00 19.13
CA SER A 289 -9.13 2.04 18.98
C SER A 289 -8.50 0.92 19.80
#